data_AF-A0AAW7R4Q2-F1
#
_entry.id   AF-A0AAW7R4Q2-F1
#
_cell.length_a   1.000
_cell.length_b   1.000
_cell.length_c   1.000
_cell.angle_alpha   90.00
_cell.angle_beta   90.00
_cell.angle_gamma   90.00
#
_symmetry.space_group_name_H-M   'P 1'
#
loop_
_entity.id
_entity.type
_entity.pdbx_description
1 polymer ?
#
loop_
_entity_poly.entity_id
_entity_poly.type
_entity_poly.pdbx_seq_one_letter_code
_entity_poly.pdbx_strand_id
1 'polypeptide(L)'
;MDRQHPRDLFDTKLLLEKIGFTDEIKRGFIFALISSNRPTNEMLGPNLLDQRATYENQFEGMSNRAFSYADFEATRDRLIDAIHRDFNEADKQFLLDFNRLEPDWSVYDYHQFPSVKWKLMNLVKFKTENLEGYQLQMDKLAVLLEC
;
A
#
# COMPACT_ATOMS: atom_id res chain seq x y z
N MET A 1 2.12 4.30 -2.43
CA MET A 1 1.40 4.80 -1.24
C MET A 1 2.33 5.46 -0.23
N ASP A 2 3.50 4.86 0.08
CA ASP A 2 4.53 5.49 0.93
C ASP A 2 5.04 6.83 0.36
N ARG A 3 5.52 6.79 -0.88
CA ARG A 3 5.82 7.97 -1.69
C ARG A 3 4.58 8.37 -2.51
N GLN A 4 4.34 9.67 -2.64
CA GLN A 4 3.26 10.25 -3.45
C GLN A 4 3.84 11.24 -4.46
N HIS A 5 4.80 10.81 -5.28
CA HIS A 5 5.44 11.69 -6.25
C HIS A 5 4.57 11.83 -7.51
N PRO A 6 4.43 13.03 -8.11
CA PRO A 6 3.59 13.23 -9.30
C PRO A 6 3.90 12.30 -10.49
N ARG A 7 5.18 11.99 -10.73
CA ARG A 7 5.59 11.00 -11.73
C ARG A 7 5.03 9.61 -11.47
N ASP A 8 5.11 9.13 -10.23
CA ASP A 8 4.63 7.80 -9.85
C ASP A 8 3.11 7.70 -10.05
N LEU A 9 2.37 8.78 -9.73
CA LEU A 9 0.92 8.85 -9.92
C LEU A 9 0.54 9.04 -11.39
N PHE A 10 1.32 9.75 -12.18
CA PHE A 10 1.12 9.80 -13.63
C PHE A 10 1.23 8.41 -14.26
N ASP A 11 2.28 7.65 -13.93
CA ASP A 11 2.44 6.27 -14.42
C ASP A 11 1.33 5.36 -13.92
N THR A 12 0.91 5.53 -12.66
CA THR A 12 -0.24 4.83 -12.08
C THR A 12 -1.54 5.15 -12.84
N LYS A 13 -1.79 6.41 -13.20
CA LYS A 13 -2.97 6.79 -14.01
C LYS A 13 -3.01 6.00 -15.30
N LEU A 14 -1.87 5.97 -16.01
CA LEU A 14 -1.75 5.25 -17.28
C LEU A 14 -1.95 3.74 -17.11
N LEU A 15 -1.42 3.16 -16.03
CA LEU A 15 -1.63 1.75 -15.69
C LEU A 15 -3.11 1.47 -15.42
N LEU A 16 -3.78 2.29 -14.60
CA LEU A 16 -5.20 2.09 -14.25
C LEU A 16 -6.15 2.30 -15.43
N GLU A 17 -5.81 3.20 -16.36
CA GLU A 17 -6.61 3.44 -17.57
C GLU A 17 -6.47 2.32 -18.61
N LYS A 18 -5.29 1.70 -18.73
CA LYS A 18 -5.01 0.73 -19.80
C LYS A 18 -5.10 -0.73 -19.37
N ILE A 19 -4.72 -1.02 -18.13
CA ILE A 19 -4.56 -2.38 -17.59
C ILE A 19 -5.52 -2.60 -16.42
N GLY A 20 -5.69 -1.58 -15.57
CA GLY A 20 -6.44 -1.70 -14.33
C GLY A 20 -5.61 -2.35 -13.19
N PHE A 21 -6.25 -2.60 -12.06
CA PHE A 21 -5.64 -3.26 -10.90
C PHE A 21 -5.95 -4.76 -10.96
N THR A 22 -5.12 -5.51 -11.69
CA THR A 22 -5.33 -6.94 -11.94
C THR A 22 -4.93 -7.81 -10.73
N ASP A 23 -5.30 -9.10 -10.73
CA ASP A 23 -4.86 -10.03 -9.68
C ASP A 23 -3.33 -10.12 -9.59
N GLU A 24 -2.62 -10.11 -10.72
CA GLU A 24 -1.14 -10.12 -10.72
C GLU A 24 -0.56 -8.87 -10.04
N ILE A 25 -1.12 -7.69 -10.31
CA ILE A 25 -0.71 -6.43 -9.68
C ILE A 25 -1.06 -6.46 -8.19
N LYS A 26 -2.23 -6.98 -7.82
CA LYS A 26 -2.64 -7.15 -6.42
C LYS A 26 -1.67 -8.05 -5.66
N ARG A 27 -1.27 -9.19 -6.23
CA ARG A 27 -0.27 -10.10 -5.64
C ARG A 27 1.06 -9.39 -5.41
N GLY A 28 1.54 -8.65 -6.41
CA GLY A 28 2.74 -7.82 -6.30
C GLY A 28 2.62 -6.74 -5.22
N PHE A 29 1.45 -6.11 -5.10
CA PHE A 29 1.17 -5.12 -4.08
C PHE A 29 1.14 -5.72 -2.67
N ILE A 30 0.51 -6.88 -2.48
CA ILE A 30 0.52 -7.63 -1.21
C ILE A 30 1.96 -7.99 -0.82
N PHE A 31 2.75 -8.51 -1.75
CA PHE A 31 4.18 -8.77 -1.53
C PHE A 31 4.93 -7.50 -1.07
N ALA A 32 4.66 -6.35 -1.70
CA ALA A 32 5.25 -5.07 -1.32
C ALA A 32 4.82 -4.62 0.10
N LEU A 33 3.56 -4.81 0.48
CA LEU A 33 3.05 -4.50 1.83
C LEU A 33 3.80 -5.29 2.91
N ILE A 34 3.94 -6.61 2.70
CA ILE A 34 4.58 -7.49 3.69
C ILE A 34 6.12 -7.47 3.63
N SER A 35 6.69 -6.75 2.67
CA SER A 35 8.14 -6.53 2.54
C SER A 35 8.58 -5.13 2.97
N SER A 36 7.64 -4.23 3.23
CA SER A 36 7.91 -2.81 3.53
C SER A 36 8.21 -2.57 5.01
N ASN A 37 9.08 -1.61 5.31
CA ASN A 37 9.29 -1.14 6.69
C ASN A 37 8.13 -0.28 7.22
N ARG A 38 7.28 0.29 6.34
CA ARG A 38 6.09 1.06 6.74
C ARG A 38 5.01 0.17 7.36
N PRO A 39 4.27 0.62 8.39
CA PRO A 39 3.10 -0.09 8.89
C PRO A 39 2.08 -0.36 7.78
N THR A 40 1.51 -1.58 7.73
CA THR A 40 0.59 -1.98 6.66
C THR A 40 -0.65 -1.07 6.62
N ASN A 41 -1.18 -0.69 7.78
CA ASN A 41 -2.31 0.24 7.89
C ASN A 41 -1.99 1.62 7.28
N GLU A 42 -0.77 2.13 7.41
CA GLU A 42 -0.37 3.41 6.80
C GLU A 42 -0.19 3.31 5.29
N MET A 43 0.13 2.12 4.77
CA MET A 43 0.23 1.91 3.33
C MET A 43 -1.15 1.77 2.66
N LEU A 44 -2.11 1.18 3.37
CA LEU A 44 -3.50 1.03 2.91
C LEU A 44 -4.35 2.28 3.14
N GLY A 45 -4.09 3.02 4.23
CA GLY A 45 -4.71 4.30 4.57
C GLY A 45 -3.65 5.40 4.66
N PRO A 46 -3.09 5.86 3.52
CA PRO A 46 -2.02 6.84 3.51
C PRO A 46 -2.50 8.24 3.90
N ASN A 47 -1.63 9.00 4.58
CA ASN A 47 -1.82 10.45 4.72
C ASN A 47 -1.66 11.13 3.36
N LEU A 48 -2.68 11.85 2.89
CA LEU A 48 -2.64 12.52 1.59
C LEU A 48 -1.72 13.75 1.68
N LEU A 49 -0.60 13.70 0.94
CA LEU A 49 0.40 14.77 0.96
C LEU A 49 0.06 15.84 -0.08
N ASP A 50 0.25 17.11 0.28
CA ASP A 50 0.29 18.20 -0.69
C ASP A 50 1.64 18.17 -1.42
N GLN A 51 1.59 17.97 -2.72
CA GLN A 51 2.73 17.83 -3.62
C GLN A 51 2.72 18.90 -4.70
N ARG A 52 2.00 20.02 -4.53
CA ARG A 52 1.93 21.10 -5.54
C ARG A 52 3.31 21.63 -5.91
N ALA A 53 4.14 21.95 -4.92
CA ALA A 53 5.49 22.42 -5.16
C ALA A 53 6.35 21.38 -5.90
N THR A 54 6.23 20.09 -5.57
CA THR A 54 6.94 19.03 -6.28
C THR A 54 6.40 18.84 -7.69
N TYR A 55 5.09 18.99 -7.90
CA TYR A 55 4.45 18.93 -9.21
C TYR A 55 4.99 20.05 -10.12
N GLU A 56 4.95 21.31 -9.66
CA GLU A 56 5.42 22.47 -10.42
C GLU A 56 6.91 22.37 -10.75
N ASN A 57 7.74 22.01 -9.77
CA ASN A 57 9.20 22.02 -9.94
C ASN A 57 9.77 20.76 -10.59
N GLN A 58 9.08 19.62 -10.53
CA GLN A 58 9.68 18.30 -10.86
C GLN A 58 8.81 17.43 -11.78
N PHE A 59 7.65 17.92 -12.23
CA PHE A 59 6.79 17.16 -13.14
C PHE A 59 6.18 18.00 -14.25
N GLU A 60 5.82 19.26 -13.98
CA GLU A 60 5.26 20.14 -15.00
C GLU A 60 6.18 20.23 -16.23
N GLY A 61 5.60 20.06 -17.42
CA GLY A 61 6.33 20.03 -18.68
C GLY A 61 7.14 18.76 -18.97
N MET A 62 7.16 17.75 -18.07
CA MET A 62 7.92 16.51 -18.30
C MET A 62 7.24 15.49 -19.24
N SER A 63 5.95 15.68 -19.54
CA SER A 63 5.16 14.75 -20.34
C SER A 63 4.39 15.49 -21.43
N ASN A 64 4.28 14.85 -22.60
CA ASN A 64 3.44 15.35 -23.70
C ASN A 64 1.95 15.06 -23.48
N ARG A 65 1.60 14.31 -22.43
CA ARG A 65 0.20 14.05 -22.04
C ARG A 65 -0.17 14.97 -20.88
N ALA A 66 -1.35 15.59 -21.00
CA ALA A 66 -1.89 16.42 -19.94
C ALA A 66 -2.12 15.59 -18.66
N PHE A 67 -1.62 16.12 -17.54
CA PHE A 67 -1.82 15.59 -16.20
C PHE A 67 -1.68 16.74 -15.23
N SER A 68 -2.82 17.27 -14.78
CA SER A 68 -2.90 18.37 -13.84
C SER A 68 -2.67 17.92 -12.40
N TYR A 69 -2.52 18.86 -11.47
CA TYR A 69 -2.51 18.53 -10.04
C TYR A 69 -3.86 17.93 -9.57
N ALA A 70 -4.97 18.33 -10.16
CA ALA A 70 -6.27 17.71 -9.88
C ALA A 70 -6.31 16.24 -10.38
N ASP A 71 -5.68 15.94 -11.52
CA ASP A 71 -5.51 14.56 -11.98
C ASP A 71 -4.65 13.73 -11.02
N PHE A 72 -3.62 14.34 -10.42
CA PHE A 72 -2.78 13.70 -9.41
C PHE A 72 -3.60 13.28 -8.18
N GLU A 73 -4.40 14.18 -7.63
CA GLU A 73 -5.27 13.88 -6.48
C GLU A 73 -6.31 12.82 -6.84
N ALA A 74 -7.02 12.99 -7.96
CA ALA A 74 -8.03 12.03 -8.41
C ALA A 74 -7.45 10.65 -8.72
N THR A 75 -6.24 10.56 -9.27
CA THR A 75 -5.57 9.28 -9.53
C THR A 75 -5.19 8.58 -8.24
N ARG A 76 -4.71 9.33 -7.25
CA ARG A 76 -4.37 8.78 -5.93
C ARG A 76 -5.61 8.20 -5.26
N ASP A 77 -6.72 8.93 -5.28
CA ASP A 77 -7.97 8.48 -4.67
C ASP A 77 -8.49 7.23 -5.39
N ARG A 78 -8.49 7.24 -6.74
CA ARG A 78 -8.86 6.06 -7.54
C ARG A 78 -7.97 4.85 -7.28
N LEU A 79 -6.68 5.04 -7.04
CA LEU A 79 -5.77 3.94 -6.69
C LEU A 79 -6.12 3.35 -5.32
N ILE A 80 -6.38 4.20 -4.31
CA ILE A 80 -6.79 3.75 -2.97
C ILE A 80 -8.08 2.94 -3.07
N ASP A 81 -9.09 3.49 -3.77
CA ASP A 81 -10.38 2.82 -3.97
C ASP A 81 -10.23 1.48 -4.71
N ALA A 82 -9.37 1.42 -5.73
CA ALA A 82 -9.12 0.18 -6.47
C ALA A 82 -8.49 -0.90 -5.58
N ILE A 83 -7.50 -0.54 -4.77
CA ILE A 83 -6.84 -1.46 -3.84
C ILE A 83 -7.86 -2.04 -2.86
N HIS A 84 -8.67 -1.19 -2.22
CA HIS A 84 -9.64 -1.63 -1.20
C HIS A 84 -10.74 -2.49 -1.80
N ARG A 85 -11.27 -2.10 -2.96
CA ARG A 85 -12.34 -2.83 -3.65
C ARG A 85 -11.89 -4.23 -4.12
N ASP A 86 -10.66 -4.37 -4.60
CA ASP A 86 -10.22 -5.59 -5.28
C ASP A 86 -9.56 -6.62 -4.33
N PHE A 87 -9.40 -6.28 -3.04
CA PHE A 87 -9.03 -7.23 -2.00
C PHE A 87 -10.22 -8.14 -1.67
N ASN A 88 -10.04 -9.44 -1.82
CA ASN A 88 -11.02 -10.42 -1.38
C ASN A 88 -10.79 -10.81 0.10
N GLU A 89 -11.69 -11.62 0.65
CA GLU A 89 -11.62 -12.06 2.05
C GLU A 89 -10.32 -12.81 2.39
N ALA A 90 -9.78 -13.62 1.47
CA ALA A 90 -8.52 -14.31 1.70
C ALA A 90 -7.33 -13.33 1.75
N ASP A 91 -7.34 -12.28 0.92
CA ASP A 91 -6.33 -11.22 0.92
C ASP A 91 -6.35 -10.45 2.26
N LYS A 92 -7.54 -10.05 2.68
CA LYS A 92 -7.79 -9.32 3.94
C LYS A 92 -7.35 -10.15 5.14
N GLN A 93 -7.78 -11.41 5.20
CA GLN A 93 -7.44 -12.33 6.28
C GLN A 93 -5.93 -12.60 6.34
N PHE A 94 -5.28 -12.85 5.18
CA PHE A 94 -3.83 -13.03 5.13
C PHE A 94 -3.07 -11.82 5.68
N LEU A 95 -3.45 -10.59 5.29
CA LEU A 95 -2.79 -9.37 5.78
C LEU A 95 -2.97 -9.18 7.28
N LEU A 96 -4.15 -9.51 7.83
CA LEU A 96 -4.39 -9.50 9.27
C LEU A 96 -3.52 -10.51 9.99
N ASP A 97 -3.52 -11.75 9.54
CA ASP A 97 -2.79 -12.85 10.18
C ASP A 97 -1.27 -12.66 10.08
N PHE A 98 -0.79 -12.14 8.95
CA PHE A 98 0.60 -11.72 8.81
C PHE A 98 1.00 -10.67 9.86
N ASN A 99 0.19 -9.63 10.05
CA ASN A 99 0.48 -8.59 11.06
C ASN A 99 0.26 -9.10 12.50
N ARG A 100 -0.55 -10.15 12.71
CA ARG A 100 -0.69 -10.91 13.97
C ARG A 100 0.50 -11.82 14.28
N LEU A 101 1.43 -11.99 13.33
CA LEU A 101 2.56 -12.91 13.38
C LEU A 101 2.17 -14.39 13.22
N GLU A 102 0.99 -14.66 12.64
CA GLU A 102 0.46 -16.00 12.38
C GLU A 102 0.04 -16.18 10.90
N PRO A 103 0.85 -15.76 9.90
CA PRO A 103 0.44 -15.80 8.49
C PRO A 103 0.14 -17.21 7.98
N ASP A 104 -0.97 -17.33 7.24
CA ASP A 104 -1.26 -18.52 6.43
C ASP A 104 -0.53 -18.46 5.08
N TRP A 105 0.63 -19.12 5.02
CA TRP A 105 1.46 -19.18 3.82
C TRP A 105 0.85 -19.98 2.67
N SER A 106 -0.25 -20.72 2.88
CA SER A 106 -0.96 -21.40 1.79
C SER A 106 -1.66 -20.42 0.84
N VAL A 107 -1.96 -19.19 1.31
CA VAL A 107 -2.55 -18.12 0.50
C VAL A 107 -1.47 -17.44 -0.36
N TYR A 108 -0.37 -17.04 0.29
CA TYR A 108 0.75 -16.34 -0.34
C TYR A 108 2.09 -16.89 0.13
N ASP A 109 2.73 -17.74 -0.67
CA ASP A 109 4.01 -18.37 -0.33
C ASP A 109 5.20 -17.40 -0.51
N TYR A 110 5.30 -16.43 0.39
CA TYR A 110 6.36 -15.41 0.40
C TYR A 110 7.31 -15.53 1.60
N HIS A 111 7.19 -16.59 2.39
CA HIS A 111 7.94 -16.74 3.64
C HIS A 111 9.45 -16.89 3.45
N GLN A 112 9.89 -17.25 2.24
CA GLN A 112 11.30 -17.45 1.92
C GLN A 112 12.05 -16.12 1.73
N PHE A 113 11.36 -15.04 1.37
CA PHE A 113 11.98 -13.77 0.99
C PHE A 113 12.57 -13.04 2.21
N PRO A 114 13.84 -12.57 2.13
CA PRO A 114 14.49 -11.88 3.25
C PRO A 114 13.74 -10.63 3.73
N SER A 115 13.11 -9.87 2.83
CA SER A 115 12.32 -8.69 3.17
C SER A 115 11.10 -9.02 4.02
N VAL A 116 10.44 -10.14 3.72
CA VAL A 116 9.28 -10.63 4.47
C VAL A 116 9.70 -11.10 5.87
N LYS A 117 10.80 -11.86 5.96
CA LYS A 117 11.40 -12.26 7.25
C LYS A 117 11.78 -11.05 8.09
N TRP A 118 12.35 -10.02 7.46
CA TRP A 118 12.71 -8.77 8.12
C TRP A 118 11.49 -8.03 8.67
N LYS A 119 10.41 -7.93 7.89
CA LYS A 119 9.15 -7.33 8.34
C LYS A 119 8.57 -8.04 9.56
N LEU A 120 8.52 -9.37 9.55
CA LEU A 120 8.05 -10.17 10.68
C LEU A 120 8.91 -9.94 11.93
N MET A 121 10.24 -9.91 11.77
CA MET A 121 11.15 -9.62 12.89
C MET A 121 10.90 -8.23 13.49
N ASN A 122 10.65 -7.22 12.66
CA ASN A 122 10.30 -5.88 13.12
C ASN A 122 8.94 -5.84 13.83
N LEU A 123 7.95 -6.60 13.35
CA LEU A 123 6.64 -6.71 14.01
C LEU A 123 6.76 -7.41 15.38
N VAL A 124 7.57 -8.48 15.50
CA VAL A 124 7.86 -9.14 16.79
C VAL A 124 8.49 -8.15 17.75
N LYS A 125 9.51 -7.43 17.30
CA LYS A 125 10.20 -6.41 18.10
C LYS A 125 9.22 -5.32 18.53
N PHE A 126 8.43 -4.79 17.61
CA PHE A 126 7.45 -3.74 17.88
C PHE A 126 6.39 -4.17 18.90
N LYS A 127 5.81 -5.37 18.75
CA LYS A 127 4.87 -5.94 19.72
C LYS A 127 5.48 -6.10 21.12
N THR A 128 6.76 -6.47 21.19
CA THR A 128 7.49 -6.66 22.45
C THR A 128 7.81 -5.34 23.13
N GLU A 129 8.24 -4.33 22.37
CA GLU A 129 8.67 -3.03 22.89
C GLU A 129 7.50 -2.05 23.14
N ASN A 130 6.42 -2.16 22.37
CA ASN A 130 5.27 -1.27 22.44
C ASN A 130 3.96 -2.00 22.09
N LEU A 131 3.44 -2.75 23.06
CA LEU A 131 2.20 -3.53 22.89
C LEU A 131 0.98 -2.64 22.58
N GLU A 132 0.87 -1.48 23.23
CA GLU A 132 -0.25 -0.55 23.00
C GLU A 132 -0.23 0.01 21.58
N GLY A 133 0.93 0.47 21.10
CA GLY A 133 1.10 0.95 19.74
C GLY A 133 0.87 -0.14 18.69
N TYR A 134 1.28 -1.38 19.00
CA TYR A 134 1.00 -2.54 18.16
C TYR A 134 -0.51 -2.81 18.06
N GLN A 135 -1.23 -2.83 19.19
CA GLN A 135 -2.68 -3.04 19.19
C GLN A 135 -3.40 -1.94 18.42
N LEU A 136 -3.00 -0.66 18.59
CA LEU A 136 -3.57 0.46 17.84
C LEU A 136 -3.36 0.32 16.33
N GLN A 137 -2.20 -0.15 15.87
CA GLN A 137 -1.97 -0.41 14.45
C GLN A 137 -2.82 -1.58 13.93
N MET A 138 -2.99 -2.63 14.74
CA MET A 138 -3.86 -3.76 14.40
C MET A 138 -5.32 -3.34 14.27
N ASP A 139 -5.84 -2.55 15.21
CA ASP A 139 -7.22 -2.06 15.19
C ASP A 139 -7.47 -1.18 13.95
N LYS A 140 -6.52 -0.28 13.63
CA LYS A 140 -6.59 0.53 12.41
C LYS A 140 -6.56 -0.31 11.15
N LEU A 141 -5.72 -1.35 11.11
CA LEU A 141 -5.65 -2.26 9.96
C LEU A 141 -6.96 -3.02 9.77
N ALA A 142 -7.56 -3.52 10.85
CA ALA A 142 -8.85 -4.23 10.79
C ALA A 142 -9.96 -3.34 10.22
N VAL A 143 -10.09 -2.11 10.74
CA VAL A 143 -11.08 -1.15 10.22
C VAL A 143 -10.86 -0.87 8.73
N LEU A 144 -9.62 -0.69 8.29
CA LEU A 144 -9.31 -0.43 6.87
C LEU A 144 -9.63 -1.61 5.94
N LEU A 145 -9.60 -2.84 6.45
CA LEU A 145 -9.88 -4.04 5.65
C LEU A 145 -11.36 -4.45 5.70
N GLU A 146 -12.13 -3.98 6.68
CA GLU A 146 -13.58 -4.22 6.78
C GLU A 146 -14.42 -3.25 5.92
N CYS A 147 -13.89 -2.06 5.62
CA CYS A 147 -14.48 -1.11 4.67
C CYS A 147 -14.48 -1.62 3.22
#